data_AF-A0A7W7W9C7-F1
#
_entry.id   AF-A0A7W7W9C7-F1
#
_cell.length_a   1.000
_cell.length_b   1.000
_cell.length_c   1.000
_cell.angle_alpha   90.00
_cell.angle_beta   90.00
_cell.angle_gamma   90.00
#
_symmetry.space_group_name_H-M   'P 1'
#
loop_
_entity.id
_entity.type
_entity.pdbx_description
1 polymer ?
#
loop_
_entity_poly.entity_id
_entity_poly.type
_entity_poly.pdbx_seq_one_letter_code
_entity_poly.pdbx_strand_id
1 'polypeptide(L)'
;MITLQSDMWTEPTTHFTDTKQKLAQLSIGFPGQVLPVNGDSHFLKIDKPLTDANKQVIQNVTRVQTFGSDQNHWVSVDIDPEDPQVFTFHQCLVAANLPTYVSP
;
A
#
# COMPACT_ATOMS: atom_id res chain seq x y z
N MET A 1 -8.69 7.63 -0.95
CA MET A 1 -8.35 6.19 -0.96
C MET A 1 -8.67 5.62 -2.33
N ILE A 2 -7.81 4.77 -2.88
CA ILE A 2 -8.02 4.07 -4.15
C ILE A 2 -7.80 2.58 -3.88
N THR A 3 -8.80 1.74 -4.14
CA THR A 3 -8.74 0.29 -3.89
C THR A 3 -8.66 -0.47 -5.20
N LEU A 4 -7.73 -1.41 -5.32
CA LEU A 4 -7.55 -2.25 -6.50
C LEU A 4 -7.18 -3.68 -6.10
N GLN A 5 -7.67 -4.69 -6.82
CA GLN A 5 -7.32 -6.08 -6.50
C GLN A 5 -5.86 -6.38 -6.90
N SER A 6 -5.40 -5.88 -8.04
CA SER A 6 -4.09 -6.19 -8.63
C SER A 6 -2.91 -5.44 -7.97
N ASP A 7 -1.69 -5.98 -8.10
CA ASP A 7 -0.46 -5.25 -7.76
C ASP A 7 0.15 -4.58 -9.00
N MET A 8 0.22 -3.24 -9.00
CA MET A 8 0.80 -2.47 -10.11
C MET A 8 2.34 -2.34 -10.05
N TRP A 9 2.94 -2.87 -8.98
CA TRP A 9 4.37 -2.73 -8.67
C TRP A 9 5.15 -4.04 -8.70
N THR A 10 4.48 -5.18 -8.88
CA THR A 10 5.12 -6.49 -9.07
C THR A 10 4.86 -6.98 -10.50
N GLU A 11 5.86 -7.62 -11.12
CA GLU A 11 5.91 -7.88 -12.57
C GLU A 11 4.81 -8.82 -13.10
N PRO A 12 4.30 -8.61 -14.34
CA PRO A 12 4.68 -7.56 -15.29
C PRO A 12 4.02 -6.20 -14.98
N THR A 13 4.83 -5.16 -14.73
CA THR A 13 4.30 -3.86 -14.31
C THR A 13 3.97 -2.89 -15.46
N THR A 14 4.29 -3.28 -16.70
CA THR A 14 4.19 -2.46 -17.90
C THR A 14 2.75 -2.07 -18.24
N HIS A 15 1.79 -2.95 -18.00
CA HIS A 15 0.36 -2.68 -18.25
C HIS A 15 -0.24 -1.61 -17.33
N PHE A 16 0.44 -1.28 -16.23
CA PHE A 16 0.04 -0.23 -15.31
C PHE A 16 0.87 1.05 -15.45
N THR A 17 1.68 1.18 -16.50
CA THR A 17 2.55 2.36 -16.70
C THR A 17 1.73 3.65 -16.71
N ASP A 18 0.70 3.72 -17.54
CA ASP A 18 -0.14 4.92 -17.67
C ASP A 18 -0.91 5.21 -16.38
N THR A 19 -1.40 4.17 -15.71
CA THR A 19 -2.08 4.29 -14.41
C THR A 19 -1.16 4.87 -13.34
N LYS A 20 0.08 4.35 -13.22
CA LYS A 20 1.08 4.85 -12.26
C LYS A 20 1.49 6.29 -12.57
N GLN A 21 1.70 6.61 -13.85
CA GLN A 21 2.02 7.98 -14.28
C GLN A 21 0.87 8.94 -13.95
N LYS A 22 -0.36 8.56 -14.25
CA LYS A 22 -1.52 9.41 -13.98
C LYS A 22 -1.75 9.58 -12.47
N LEU A 23 -1.59 8.51 -11.70
CA LEU A 23 -1.68 8.57 -10.24
C LEU A 23 -0.60 9.48 -9.64
N ALA A 24 0.64 9.38 -10.11
CA ALA A 24 1.72 10.27 -9.70
C ALA A 24 1.40 11.73 -10.01
N GLN A 25 0.99 12.03 -11.25
CA GLN A 25 0.62 13.39 -11.67
C GLN A 25 -0.49 13.98 -10.80
N LEU A 26 -1.57 13.24 -10.59
CA LEU A 26 -2.71 13.70 -9.81
C LEU A 26 -2.35 13.85 -8.32
N SER A 27 -1.50 12.97 -7.78
CA SER A 27 -1.08 13.05 -6.38
C SER A 27 -0.21 14.27 -6.09
N ILE A 28 0.67 14.66 -7.02
CA ILE A 28 1.49 15.88 -6.89
C ILE A 28 0.62 17.14 -6.77
N GLY A 29 -0.50 17.18 -7.49
CA GLY A 29 -1.45 18.30 -7.44
C GLY A 29 -2.48 18.23 -6.31
N PHE A 30 -2.50 17.14 -5.53
CA PHE A 30 -3.49 16.94 -4.48
C PHE A 30 -2.95 17.43 -3.13
N PRO A 31 -3.63 18.37 -2.45
CA PRO A 31 -3.13 18.96 -1.20
C PRO A 31 -3.15 17.99 0.01
N GLY A 32 -3.81 16.83 -0.12
CA GLY A 32 -3.92 15.85 0.95
C GLY A 32 -3.03 14.62 0.75
N GLN A 33 -3.26 13.61 1.60
CA GLN A 33 -2.60 12.32 1.52
C GLN A 33 -3.39 11.34 0.62
N VAL A 34 -2.67 10.51 -0.13
CA VAL A 34 -3.20 9.53 -1.08
C VAL A 34 -2.83 8.13 -0.60
N LEU A 35 -3.86 7.27 -0.47
CA LEU A 35 -3.73 5.88 -0.05
C LEU A 35 -4.19 4.92 -1.16
N PRO A 36 -3.27 4.36 -1.96
CA PRO A 36 -3.52 3.16 -2.75
C PRO A 36 -3.56 1.94 -1.84
N VAL A 37 -4.61 1.13 -1.98
CA VAL A 37 -4.83 -0.13 -1.27
C VAL A 37 -4.86 -1.25 -2.30
N ASN A 38 -3.96 -2.23 -2.20
CA ASN A 38 -3.92 -3.36 -3.13
C ASN A 38 -3.75 -4.73 -2.47
N GLY A 39 -4.03 -5.78 -3.25
CA GLY A 39 -3.75 -7.18 -2.92
C GLY A 39 -2.80 -7.82 -3.94
N ASP A 40 -3.10 -9.07 -4.34
CA ASP A 40 -2.46 -9.87 -5.41
C ASP A 40 -1.08 -10.45 -5.08
N SER A 41 -0.24 -9.69 -4.39
CA SER A 41 1.13 -10.12 -4.06
C SER A 41 1.24 -10.93 -2.76
N HIS A 42 0.14 -11.09 -2.02
CA HIS A 42 -0.03 -12.00 -0.88
C HIS A 42 0.80 -11.75 0.40
N PHE A 43 1.58 -10.67 0.46
CA PHE A 43 2.26 -10.24 1.69
C PHE A 43 1.88 -8.82 2.09
N LEU A 44 1.99 -8.51 3.38
CA LEU A 44 1.80 -7.15 3.88
C LEU A 44 2.96 -6.24 3.47
N LYS A 45 2.66 -5.08 2.87
CA LYS A 45 3.65 -4.04 2.61
C LYS A 45 3.07 -2.64 2.80
N ILE A 46 3.81 -1.78 3.48
CA ILE A 46 3.50 -0.35 3.61
C ILE A 46 4.73 0.42 3.13
N ASP A 47 4.59 1.21 2.07
CA ASP A 47 5.69 1.95 1.45
C ASP A 47 5.23 3.21 0.71
N LYS A 48 6.18 3.96 0.14
CA LYS A 48 5.91 5.11 -0.75
C LYS A 48 6.38 4.78 -2.16
N PRO A 49 5.51 4.22 -3.02
CA PRO A 49 5.98 3.47 -4.19
C PRO A 49 6.01 4.30 -5.48
N LEU A 50 5.70 5.60 -5.41
CA LEU A 50 5.69 6.49 -6.57
C LEU A 50 6.80 7.53 -6.47
N THR A 51 7.42 7.82 -7.62
CA THR A 51 8.39 8.90 -7.78
C THR A 51 7.92 9.88 -8.83
N ASP A 52 8.37 11.13 -8.73
CA ASP A 52 8.18 12.14 -9.76
C ASP A 52 9.13 11.93 -10.97
N ALA A 53 9.11 12.89 -11.90
CA ALA A 53 9.97 12.88 -13.08
C ALA A 53 11.48 12.95 -12.76
N ASN A 54 11.84 13.52 -11.60
CA ASN A 54 13.21 13.63 -11.11
C ASN A 54 13.64 12.43 -10.24
N LYS A 55 12.82 11.37 -10.19
CA LYS A 55 13.02 10.18 -9.34
C LYS A 55 12.95 10.48 -7.83
N GLN A 56 12.35 11.60 -7.45
CA GLN A 56 12.11 11.94 -6.05
C GLN A 56 10.82 11.26 -5.59
N VAL A 57 10.83 10.68 -4.39
CA VAL A 57 9.65 10.03 -3.81
C VAL A 57 8.53 11.05 -3.60
N ILE A 58 7.34 10.74 -4.12
CA ILE A 58 6.14 11.54 -3.92
C ILE A 58 5.64 11.30 -2.49
N GLN A 59 5.89 12.26 -1.61
CA GLN A 59 5.75 12.09 -0.16
C GLN A 59 4.31 11.88 0.30
N ASN A 60 3.33 12.43 -0.41
CA ASN A 60 1.92 12.31 -0.03
C ASN A 60 1.26 11.01 -0.50
N VAL A 61 2.00 10.09 -1.12
CA VAL A 61 1.47 8.76 -1.51
C VAL A 61 2.06 7.70 -0.58
N THR A 62 1.19 7.08 0.20
CA THR A 62 1.52 5.91 1.04
C THR A 62 0.68 4.75 0.56
N ARG A 63 1.29 3.63 0.16
CA ARG A 63 0.57 2.42 -0.24
C ARG A 63 0.43 1.47 0.94
N VAL A 64 -0.70 0.78 1.00
CA VAL A 64 -0.85 -0.46 1.77
C VAL A 64 -1.19 -1.61 0.82
N GLN A 65 -0.34 -2.62 0.81
CA GLN A 65 -0.65 -3.93 0.27
C GLN A 65 -1.10 -4.82 1.41
N THR A 66 -2.30 -5.38 1.33
CA THR A 66 -2.82 -6.24 2.38
C THR A 66 -2.17 -7.62 2.33
N PHE A 67 -2.33 -8.33 3.44
CA PHE A 67 -2.20 -9.78 3.47
C PHE A 67 -2.97 -10.46 2.32
N GLY A 68 -2.50 -11.64 1.91
CA GLY A 68 -3.24 -12.54 1.02
C GLY A 68 -3.18 -13.99 1.50
N SER A 69 -3.29 -14.95 0.57
CA SER A 69 -3.53 -16.36 0.92
C SER A 69 -2.45 -16.99 1.79
N ASP A 70 -1.21 -16.49 1.70
CA ASP A 70 -0.05 -17.04 2.42
C ASP A 70 -0.10 -16.71 3.91
N GLN A 71 -0.72 -15.58 4.26
CA GLN A 71 -0.83 -15.07 5.63
C GLN A 71 -2.21 -14.43 5.81
N ASN A 72 -3.28 -15.22 5.94
CA ASN A 72 -4.67 -14.73 6.01
C ASN A 72 -4.96 -13.90 7.27
N HIS A 73 -4.47 -12.66 7.29
CA HIS A 73 -4.69 -11.67 8.33
C HIS A 73 -5.34 -10.43 7.70
N TRP A 74 -5.47 -9.35 8.46
CA TRP A 74 -6.03 -8.11 7.93
C TRP A 74 -5.32 -6.89 8.50
N VAL A 75 -5.58 -5.73 7.89
CA VAL A 75 -5.01 -4.45 8.31
C VAL A 75 -6.15 -3.53 8.71
N SER A 76 -6.08 -2.96 9.91
CA SER A 76 -6.91 -1.80 10.28
C SER A 76 -6.14 -0.52 9.98
N VAL A 77 -6.84 0.52 9.54
CA VAL A 77 -6.23 1.83 9.27
C VAL A 77 -7.02 2.90 10.00
N ASP A 78 -6.37 3.59 10.93
CA ASP A 78 -6.91 4.81 11.52
C ASP A 78 -6.56 5.99 10.62
N ILE A 79 -7.52 6.90 10.44
CA ILE A 79 -7.39 8.08 9.59
C ILE A 79 -7.63 9.33 10.45
N ASP A 80 -6.58 10.11 10.65
CA ASP A 80 -6.64 11.37 11.40
C ASP A 80 -6.13 12.54 10.52
N PRO A 81 -7.02 13.39 9.99
CA PRO A 81 -6.62 14.55 9.19
C PRO A 81 -5.81 15.61 9.95
N GLU A 82 -5.81 15.60 11.29
CA GLU A 82 -5.05 16.54 12.12
C GLU A 82 -3.61 16.04 12.37
N ASP A 83 -3.34 14.75 12.20
CA ASP A 83 -1.99 14.18 12.25
C ASP A 83 -1.25 14.37 10.91
N PRO A 84 -0.03 14.92 10.88
CA PRO A 84 0.78 15.02 9.66
C PRO A 84 1.00 13.69 8.91
N GLN A 85 0.96 12.55 9.60
CA GLN A 85 1.08 11.22 8.99
C GLN A 85 -0.22 10.75 8.34
N VAL A 86 -1.37 11.24 8.82
CA VAL A 86 -2.76 10.92 8.42
C VAL A 86 -3.18 9.46 8.58
N PHE A 87 -2.31 8.50 8.28
CA PHE A 87 -2.60 7.07 8.30
C PHE A 87 -1.78 6.36 9.37
N THR A 88 -2.45 5.67 10.27
CA THR A 88 -1.82 4.71 11.20
C THR A 88 -2.29 3.30 10.85
N PHE A 89 -1.33 2.41 10.57
CA PHE A 89 -1.62 1.04 10.11
C PHE A 89 -1.42 0.03 11.24
N HIS A 90 -2.44 -0.78 11.48
CA HIS A 90 -2.40 -1.85 12.49
C HIS A 90 -2.50 -3.21 11.81
N GLN A 91 -1.54 -4.08 12.11
CA GLN A 91 -1.64 -5.48 11.72
C GLN A 91 -2.58 -6.19 12.67
N CYS A 92 -3.57 -6.87 12.12
CA CYS A 92 -4.55 -7.60 12.90
C CYS A 92 -4.42 -9.09 12.59
N LEU A 93 -3.65 -9.76 13.45
CA LEU A 93 -3.36 -11.18 13.31
C LEU A 93 -4.57 -12.01 13.75
N VAL A 94 -4.93 -12.99 12.92
CA VAL A 94 -5.97 -13.96 13.25
C VAL A 94 -5.28 -15.14 13.94
N ALA A 95 -5.61 -15.38 15.21
CA ALA A 95 -4.94 -16.39 16.03
C ALA A 95 -4.94 -17.80 15.40
N ALA A 96 -6.04 -18.17 14.73
CA ALA A 96 -6.16 -19.46 14.04
C ALA A 96 -5.24 -19.60 12.81
N ASN A 97 -4.71 -18.50 12.28
CA ASN A 97 -3.87 -18.45 11.08
C ASN A 97 -2.38 -18.24 11.41
N LEU A 98 -2.01 -18.18 12.69
CA LEU A 98 -0.61 -18.03 13.10
C LEU A 98 0.16 -19.33 12.80
N PRO A 99 1.32 -19.25 12.12
CA PRO A 99 2.16 -20.43 11.93
C PRO A 99 2.71 -20.93 13.27
N THR A 100 2.79 -22.26 13.41
CA THR A 100 3.47 -22.89 14.54
C THR A 100 4.98 -22.82 14.32
N TYR A 101 5.62 -21.76 14.82
CA TYR A 101 7.07 -21.71 14.84
C TYR A 101 7.61 -22.73 15.84
N VAL A 102 8.41 -23.68 15.37
CA VAL A 102 9.31 -24.43 16.24
C VAL A 102 10.57 -23.59 16.44
N SER A 103 10.99 -23.41 17.69
CA SER A 103 12.30 -22.83 17.95
C SER A 103 13.36 -23.69 17.25
N PRO A 104 14.34 -23.08 16.55
CA PRO A 104 15.44 -23.82 15.95
C PRO A 104 16.25 -24.57 17.01
#